data_AF-A0A2W7AE42-F1
#
_entry.id   AF-A0A2W7AE42-F1
#
_cell.length_a   1.000
_cell.length_b   1.000
_cell.length_c   1.000
_cell.angle_alpha   90.00
_cell.angle_beta   90.00
_cell.angle_gamma   90.00
#
_symmetry.space_group_name_H-M   'P 1'
#
loop_
_entity.id
_entity.type
_entity.pdbx_description
1 polymer ?
#
loop_
_entity_poly.entity_id
_entity_poly.type
_entity_poly.pdbx_seq_one_letter_code
_entity_poly.pdbx_strand_id
1 'polypeptide(L)'
;MSSEHPPLMLVDGYNVIGMWRHLQEIRDLQGFDIARSHLTETMVNFSAYHGYKTVLVFDAYVQATPARSEKITKNLKLYFTDHNETADTYIERQCGKYRRDPLRHLKRIIVVTSDRAQQLTAVGFGAEWLSAIALEQEVEATLRSVQSRQKPKKANTNNLLFNRIDSKTKDKLAKWRNSLN
;
A
#
# COMPACT_ATOMS: atom_id res chain seq x y z
N MET A 1 15.47 5.62 6.15
CA MET A 1 16.62 5.21 5.32
C MET A 1 16.08 4.26 4.27
N SER A 2 16.16 4.63 2.99
CA SER A 2 15.76 3.73 1.90
C SER A 2 16.79 2.62 1.75
N SER A 3 16.37 1.36 1.86
CA SER A 3 17.22 0.20 1.59
C SER A 3 17.81 0.27 0.18
N GLU A 4 19.07 -0.12 0.02
CA GLU A 4 19.76 -0.18 -1.28
C GLU A 4 19.03 -1.12 -2.28
N HIS A 5 18.34 -2.13 -1.74
CA HIS A 5 17.49 -3.06 -2.48
C HIS A 5 16.08 -3.13 -1.86
N PRO A 6 15.18 -2.19 -2.19
CA PRO A 6 13.81 -2.25 -1.70
C PRO A 6 13.09 -3.50 -2.22
N PRO A 7 12.26 -4.17 -1.40
CA PRO A 7 11.48 -5.32 -1.85
C PRO A 7 10.61 -4.99 -3.06
N LEU A 8 10.63 -5.88 -4.05
CA LEU A 8 9.77 -5.81 -5.23
C LEU A 8 8.48 -6.58 -4.95
N MET A 9 7.34 -5.89 -4.96
CA MET A 9 6.03 -6.50 -4.83
C MET A 9 5.36 -6.54 -6.21
N LEU A 10 5.03 -7.74 -6.68
CA LEU A 10 4.28 -7.98 -7.91
C LEU A 10 2.86 -8.39 -7.52
N VAL A 11 1.87 -7.64 -7.97
CA VAL A 11 0.48 -7.84 -7.58
C VAL A 11 -0.35 -8.17 -8.81
N ASP A 12 -1.03 -9.30 -8.79
CA ASP A 12 -2.10 -9.59 -9.74
C ASP A 12 -3.34 -8.75 -9.37
N GLY A 13 -3.56 -7.68 -10.14
CA GLY A 13 -4.56 -6.67 -9.81
C GLY A 13 -5.99 -7.16 -9.96
N TYR A 14 -6.29 -8.01 -10.94
CA TYR A 14 -7.66 -8.53 -11.11
C TYR A 14 -7.97 -9.61 -10.09
N ASN A 15 -6.98 -10.41 -9.71
CA ASN A 15 -7.13 -11.33 -8.58
C ASN A 15 -7.46 -10.56 -7.28
N VAL A 16 -6.74 -9.47 -6.99
CA VAL A 16 -7.01 -8.66 -5.79
C VAL A 16 -8.41 -8.00 -5.83
N ILE A 17 -8.77 -7.35 -6.96
CA ILE A 17 -10.13 -6.79 -7.13
C ILE A 17 -11.20 -7.87 -6.95
N GLY A 18 -10.94 -9.08 -7.43
CA GLY A 18 -11.82 -10.23 -7.31
C GLY A 18 -11.91 -10.82 -5.90
N MET A 19 -11.10 -10.39 -4.94
CA MET A 19 -11.07 -10.94 -3.57
C MET A 19 -11.51 -9.93 -2.51
N TRP A 20 -11.26 -8.63 -2.73
CA TRP A 20 -11.63 -7.59 -1.77
C TRP A 20 -13.08 -7.20 -1.96
N ARG A 21 -13.92 -7.43 -0.94
CA ARG A 21 -15.37 -7.22 -1.03
C ARG A 21 -15.74 -5.82 -1.51
N HIS A 22 -15.10 -4.79 -0.98
CA HIS A 22 -15.39 -3.40 -1.35
C HIS A 22 -14.99 -3.09 -2.81
N LEU A 23 -13.93 -3.71 -3.33
CA LEU A 23 -13.54 -3.55 -4.74
C LEU A 23 -14.46 -4.34 -5.68
N GLN A 24 -14.96 -5.50 -5.26
CA GLN A 24 -16.00 -6.22 -6.00
C GLN A 24 -17.27 -5.38 -6.13
N GLU A 25 -17.72 -4.77 -5.03
CA GLU A 25 -18.89 -3.88 -5.03
C GLU A 25 -18.68 -2.68 -5.96
N ILE A 26 -17.50 -2.04 -5.93
CA ILE A 26 -17.15 -0.94 -6.86
C ILE A 26 -17.11 -1.43 -8.31
N ARG A 27 -16.50 -2.59 -8.57
CA ARG A 27 -16.43 -3.19 -9.91
C ARG A 27 -17.84 -3.45 -10.45
N ASP A 28 -18.72 -4.02 -9.65
CA ASP A 28 -20.06 -4.42 -10.08
C ASP A 28 -20.97 -3.21 -10.33
N LEU A 29 -20.78 -2.12 -9.59
CA LEU A 29 -21.56 -0.89 -9.71
C LEU A 29 -21.00 0.10 -10.75
N GLN A 30 -19.68 0.20 -10.87
CA GLN A 30 -18.98 1.28 -11.60
C GLN A 30 -17.98 0.78 -12.65
N GLY A 31 -17.75 -0.53 -12.74
CA GLY A 31 -16.85 -1.15 -13.70
C GLY A 31 -15.40 -1.28 -13.23
N PHE A 32 -14.62 -2.03 -14.00
CA PHE A 32 -13.22 -2.34 -13.67
C PHE A 32 -12.31 -1.11 -13.63
N ASP A 33 -12.56 -0.09 -14.44
CA ASP A 33 -11.72 1.12 -14.48
C ASP A 33 -11.69 1.85 -13.15
N ILE A 34 -12.87 1.98 -12.53
CA ILE A 34 -13.00 2.62 -11.21
C ILE A 34 -12.39 1.74 -10.13
N ALA A 35 -12.67 0.42 -10.13
CA ALA A 35 -12.06 -0.50 -9.17
C ALA A 35 -10.51 -0.51 -9.24
N ARG A 36 -9.93 -0.46 -10.45
CA ARG A 36 -8.47 -0.32 -10.65
C ARG A 36 -7.93 0.96 -10.07
N SER A 37 -8.66 2.06 -10.22
CA SER A 37 -8.27 3.37 -9.69
C SER A 37 -8.24 3.36 -8.16
N HIS A 38 -9.27 2.79 -7.52
CA HIS A 38 -9.32 2.61 -6.06
C HIS A 38 -8.22 1.70 -5.52
N LEU A 39 -7.96 0.57 -6.18
CA LEU A 39 -6.85 -0.31 -5.82
C LEU A 39 -5.50 0.43 -5.96
N THR A 40 -5.31 1.16 -7.06
CA THR A 40 -4.09 1.93 -7.31
C THR A 40 -3.82 2.94 -6.21
N GLU A 41 -4.82 3.74 -5.83
CA GLU A 41 -4.71 4.72 -4.74
C GLU A 41 -4.33 4.07 -3.41
N THR A 42 -5.00 2.97 -3.08
CA THR A 42 -4.71 2.19 -1.86
C THR A 42 -3.25 1.70 -1.86
N MET A 43 -2.78 1.17 -2.98
CA MET A 43 -1.42 0.65 -3.13
C MET A 43 -0.36 1.75 -3.18
N VAL A 44 -0.68 2.99 -3.59
CA VAL A 44 0.25 4.12 -3.49
C VAL A 44 0.67 4.33 -2.04
N ASN A 45 -0.32 4.45 -1.15
CA ASN A 45 -0.09 4.70 0.28
C ASN A 45 0.61 3.51 0.94
N PHE A 46 0.14 2.30 0.67
CA PHE A 46 0.72 1.07 1.21
C PHE A 46 2.19 0.90 0.81
N SER A 47 2.50 1.04 -0.49
CA SER A 47 3.86 0.87 -1.01
C SER A 47 4.83 1.91 -0.48
N ALA A 48 4.37 3.16 -0.33
CA ALA A 48 5.17 4.23 0.26
C ALA A 48 5.44 3.97 1.76
N TYR A 49 4.43 3.55 2.51
CA TYR A 49 4.55 3.26 3.94
C TYR A 49 5.55 2.14 4.23
N HIS A 50 5.49 1.04 3.47
CA HIS A 50 6.38 -0.11 3.64
C HIS A 50 7.72 0.02 2.90
N GLY A 51 7.89 1.04 2.07
CA GLY A 51 9.11 1.24 1.27
C GLY A 51 9.26 0.24 0.13
N TYR A 52 8.17 -0.38 -0.32
CA TYR A 52 8.17 -1.35 -1.41
C TYR A 52 8.29 -0.68 -2.78
N LYS A 53 8.81 -1.43 -3.75
CA LYS A 53 8.66 -1.17 -5.18
C LYS A 53 7.56 -2.07 -5.68
N THR A 54 6.39 -1.51 -5.96
CA THR A 54 5.20 -2.27 -6.32
C THR A 54 4.90 -2.13 -7.80
N VAL A 55 4.58 -3.25 -8.44
CA VAL A 55 4.04 -3.32 -9.78
C VAL A 55 2.66 -3.97 -9.69
N LEU A 56 1.62 -3.19 -9.98
CA LEU A 56 0.27 -3.72 -10.19
C LEU A 56 0.16 -4.17 -11.63
N VAL A 57 -0.15 -5.45 -11.83
CA VAL A 57 -0.23 -6.08 -13.15
C VAL A 57 -1.70 -6.32 -13.47
N PHE A 58 -2.15 -5.86 -14.63
CA PHE A 58 -3.52 -6.04 -15.12
C PHE A 58 -3.48 -6.65 -16.52
N ASP A 59 -4.28 -7.70 -16.73
CA ASP A 59 -4.48 -8.28 -18.05
C ASP A 59 -5.08 -7.28 -19.03
N ALA A 60 -4.68 -7.35 -20.30
CA ALA A 60 -5.36 -6.63 -21.37
C ALA A 60 -6.79 -7.17 -21.57
N TYR A 61 -7.79 -6.31 -21.39
CA TYR A 61 -9.21 -6.67 -21.42
C TYR A 61 -9.84 -6.75 -22.83
N VAL A 62 -9.04 -6.72 -23.92
CA VAL A 62 -9.38 -6.87 -25.37
C VAL A 62 -8.94 -5.66 -26.24
N GLN A 63 -8.63 -5.98 -27.51
CA GLN A 63 -7.90 -5.28 -28.58
C GLN A 63 -6.39 -5.41 -28.50
N ALA A 64 -5.75 -5.52 -29.68
CA ALA A 64 -4.32 -5.71 -29.90
C ALA A 64 -3.51 -4.46 -29.48
N THR A 65 -3.66 -4.07 -28.22
CA THR A 65 -2.92 -2.98 -27.61
C THR A 65 -1.57 -3.54 -27.16
N PRO A 66 -0.47 -2.85 -27.47
CA PRO A 66 0.85 -3.23 -26.96
C PRO A 66 0.88 -3.08 -25.43
N ALA A 67 1.75 -3.86 -24.79
CA ALA A 67 1.95 -3.78 -23.36
C ALA A 67 2.30 -2.33 -22.98
N ARG A 68 1.63 -1.82 -21.95
CA ARG A 68 1.77 -0.43 -21.52
C ARG A 68 2.13 -0.37 -20.06
N SER A 69 2.98 0.58 -19.72
CA SER A 69 3.53 0.68 -18.38
C SER A 69 3.47 2.12 -17.92
N GLU A 70 2.83 2.36 -16.78
CA GLU A 70 2.55 3.70 -16.27
C GLU A 70 3.17 3.89 -14.91
N LYS A 71 4.02 4.91 -14.77
CA LYS A 71 4.61 5.25 -13.48
C LYS A 71 3.65 6.15 -12.72
N ILE A 72 3.07 5.64 -11.65
CA ILE A 72 2.15 6.40 -10.78
C ILE A 72 2.94 7.20 -9.76
N THR A 73 3.90 6.55 -9.08
CA THR A 73 4.79 7.22 -8.12
C THR A 73 6.22 6.69 -8.22
N LYS A 74 7.12 7.11 -7.31
CA LYS A 74 8.45 6.49 -7.15
C LYS A 74 8.35 5.02 -6.70
N ASN A 75 7.29 4.64 -6.00
CA ASN A 75 7.12 3.34 -5.36
C ASN A 75 6.12 2.45 -6.08
N LEU A 76 5.26 2.98 -6.95
CA LEU A 76 4.21 2.24 -7.63
C LEU A 76 4.24 2.45 -9.15
N LYS A 77 4.10 1.35 -9.89
CA LYS A 77 3.92 1.32 -11.34
C LYS A 77 2.73 0.42 -11.69
N LEU A 78 1.97 0.80 -12.71
CA LEU A 78 1.01 -0.07 -13.36
C LEU A 78 1.66 -0.72 -14.58
N TYR A 79 1.38 -2.00 -14.79
CA TYR A 79 1.72 -2.72 -15.99
C TYR A 79 0.47 -3.37 -16.56
N PHE A 80 0.06 -2.90 -17.73
CA PHE A 80 -0.98 -3.52 -18.53
C PHE A 80 -0.27 -4.46 -19.51
N THR A 81 -0.63 -5.74 -19.46
CA THR A 81 -0.06 -6.73 -20.38
C THR A 81 -0.47 -6.43 -21.83
N ASP A 82 0.18 -7.06 -22.79
CA ASP A 82 -0.34 -7.11 -24.15
C ASP A 82 -1.38 -8.23 -24.30
N HIS A 83 -2.01 -8.32 -25.47
CA HIS A 83 -3.02 -9.34 -25.76
C HIS A 83 -2.51 -10.81 -25.76
N ASN A 84 -1.20 -11.04 -25.81
CA ASN A 84 -0.58 -12.38 -25.82
C ASN A 84 0.14 -12.71 -24.50
N GLU A 85 0.20 -11.78 -23.54
CA GLU A 85 0.79 -11.94 -22.22
C GLU A 85 -0.33 -11.83 -21.17
N THR A 86 -0.40 -12.78 -20.24
CA THR A 86 -1.25 -12.65 -19.04
C THR A 86 -0.45 -12.11 -17.86
N ALA A 87 -1.14 -11.61 -16.83
CA ALA A 87 -0.54 -11.14 -15.59
C ALA A 87 0.31 -12.24 -14.96
N ASP A 88 -0.19 -13.49 -15.00
CA ASP A 88 0.55 -14.66 -14.57
C ASP A 88 1.88 -14.80 -15.32
N THR A 89 1.85 -14.86 -16.66
CA THR A 89 3.07 -15.02 -17.47
C THR A 89 4.06 -13.86 -17.30
N TYR A 90 3.56 -12.62 -17.13
CA TYR A 90 4.40 -11.48 -16.79
C TYR A 90 5.10 -11.68 -15.45
N ILE A 91 4.35 -12.03 -14.41
CA ILE A 91 4.86 -12.21 -13.04
C ILE A 91 5.86 -13.37 -13.00
N GLU A 92 5.54 -14.50 -13.63
CA GLU A 92 6.43 -15.66 -13.75
C GLU A 92 7.75 -15.28 -14.43
N ARG A 93 7.70 -14.49 -15.51
CA ARG A 93 8.88 -14.00 -16.21
C ARG A 93 9.73 -13.10 -15.32
N GLN A 94 9.13 -12.23 -14.50
CA GLN A 94 9.88 -11.43 -13.52
C GLN A 94 10.51 -12.30 -12.44
N CYS A 95 9.78 -13.29 -11.91
CA CYS A 95 10.31 -14.24 -10.93
C CYS A 95 11.47 -15.07 -11.50
N GLY A 96 11.34 -15.52 -12.75
CA GLY A 96 12.39 -16.24 -13.47
C GLY A 96 13.66 -15.39 -13.67
N LYS A 97 13.51 -14.09 -13.97
CA LYS A 97 14.64 -13.15 -14.02
C LYS A 97 15.29 -12.99 -12.65
N TYR A 98 14.50 -12.79 -11.61
CA TYR A 98 14.97 -12.70 -10.23
C TYR A 98 15.78 -13.94 -9.82
N ARG A 99 15.29 -15.15 -10.12
CA ARG A 99 16.00 -16.40 -9.79
C ARG A 99 17.38 -16.51 -10.43
N ARG A 100 17.54 -15.96 -11.64
CA ARG A 100 18.80 -15.98 -12.40
C ARG A 100 19.76 -14.83 -12.03
N ASP A 101 19.30 -13.86 -11.24
CA ASP A 101 20.09 -12.70 -10.86
C ASP A 101 21.22 -13.10 -9.88
N PRO A 102 22.49 -12.76 -10.16
CA PRO A 102 23.61 -13.04 -9.26
C PRO A 102 23.46 -12.42 -7.86
N LEU A 103 22.74 -11.30 -7.77
CA LEU A 103 22.51 -10.56 -6.52
C LEU A 103 21.16 -10.91 -5.86
N ARG A 104 20.51 -12.01 -6.25
CA ARG A 104 19.18 -12.38 -5.72
C ARG A 104 19.15 -12.49 -4.20
N HIS A 105 20.25 -12.88 -3.56
CA HIS A 105 20.36 -13.01 -2.10
C HIS A 105 20.24 -11.67 -1.35
N LEU A 106 20.44 -10.54 -2.04
CA LEU A 106 20.26 -9.19 -1.51
C LEU A 106 18.89 -8.60 -1.83
N LYS A 107 18.10 -9.30 -2.65
CA LYS A 107 16.81 -8.82 -3.16
C LYS A 107 15.70 -9.65 -2.54
N ARG A 108 14.53 -9.04 -2.44
CA ARG A 108 13.30 -9.71 -1.97
C ARG A 108 12.22 -9.45 -3.01
N ILE A 109 11.55 -10.51 -3.45
CA ILE A 109 10.41 -10.42 -4.34
C ILE A 109 9.20 -11.07 -3.66
N ILE A 110 8.07 -10.36 -3.69
CA ILE A 110 6.80 -10.77 -3.09
C ILE A 110 5.77 -10.83 -4.22
N VAL A 111 5.10 -11.96 -4.38
CA VAL A 111 4.00 -12.11 -5.33
C VAL A 111 2.69 -12.14 -4.55
N VAL A 112 1.78 -11.25 -4.93
CA VAL A 112 0.44 -11.18 -4.37
C VAL A 112 -0.56 -11.79 -5.35
N THR A 113 -1.13 -12.93 -4.97
CA THR A 113 -2.23 -13.58 -5.68
C THR A 113 -2.88 -14.62 -4.76
N SER A 114 -4.17 -14.86 -4.95
CA SER A 114 -4.90 -15.99 -4.36
C SER A 114 -5.09 -17.14 -5.35
N ASP A 115 -4.53 -17.06 -6.56
CA ASP A 115 -4.48 -18.20 -7.49
C ASP A 115 -3.43 -19.23 -7.04
N ARG A 116 -3.84 -20.49 -6.93
CA ARG A 116 -3.00 -21.56 -6.40
C ARG A 116 -1.88 -21.96 -7.36
N ALA A 117 -2.16 -22.01 -8.66
CA ALA A 117 -1.15 -22.38 -9.65
C ALA A 117 -0.05 -21.32 -9.69
N GLN A 118 -0.44 -20.04 -9.75
CA GLN A 118 0.48 -18.93 -9.75
C GLN A 118 1.29 -18.82 -8.45
N GLN A 119 0.66 -19.08 -7.29
CA GLN A 119 1.36 -19.20 -6.02
C GLN A 119 2.48 -20.25 -6.08
N LEU A 120 2.16 -21.48 -6.52
CA LEU A 120 3.13 -22.57 -6.56
C LEU A 120 4.30 -22.23 -7.49
N THR A 121 4.02 -21.63 -8.65
CA THR A 121 5.05 -21.19 -9.58
C THR A 121 5.95 -20.10 -8.98
N ALA A 122 5.36 -19.06 -8.39
CA ALA A 122 6.11 -17.97 -7.77
C ALA A 122 7.04 -18.46 -6.65
N VAL A 123 6.52 -19.29 -5.75
CA VAL A 123 7.29 -19.91 -4.67
C VAL A 123 8.39 -20.83 -5.23
N GLY A 124 8.09 -21.59 -6.29
CA GLY A 124 9.07 -22.41 -7.00
C GLY A 124 10.24 -21.60 -7.58
N PHE A 125 10.01 -20.34 -7.94
CA PHE A 125 11.06 -19.40 -8.35
C PHE A 125 11.82 -18.75 -7.18
N GLY A 126 11.44 -19.03 -5.94
CA GLY A 126 12.03 -18.45 -4.73
C GLY A 126 11.45 -17.07 -4.37
N ALA A 127 10.27 -16.73 -4.88
CA ALA A 127 9.52 -15.57 -4.43
C ALA A 127 8.79 -15.87 -3.10
N GLU A 128 8.61 -14.83 -2.30
CA GLU A 128 7.64 -14.88 -1.21
C GLU A 128 6.22 -14.75 -1.78
N TRP A 129 5.26 -15.38 -1.12
CA TRP A 129 3.86 -15.32 -1.50
C TRP A 129 3.03 -14.63 -0.43
N LEU A 130 2.08 -13.81 -0.87
CA LEU A 130 1.06 -13.19 -0.05
C LEU A 130 -0.30 -13.38 -0.75
N SER A 131 -1.32 -13.79 -0.01
CA SER A 131 -2.67 -13.88 -0.59
C SER A 131 -3.30 -12.49 -0.74
N ALA A 132 -4.29 -12.35 -1.63
CA ALA A 132 -5.01 -11.08 -1.78
C ALA A 132 -5.71 -10.66 -0.48
N ILE A 133 -6.29 -11.62 0.26
CA ILE A 133 -6.97 -11.36 1.53
C ILE A 133 -5.97 -10.93 2.62
N ALA A 134 -4.79 -11.56 2.67
CA ALA A 134 -3.75 -11.14 3.62
C ALA A 134 -3.26 -9.72 3.32
N LEU A 135 -3.12 -9.37 2.03
CA LEU A 135 -2.80 -7.99 1.64
C LEU A 135 -3.89 -6.99 2.11
N GLU A 136 -5.19 -7.34 2.02
CA GLU A 136 -6.28 -6.49 2.53
C GLU A 136 -6.07 -6.16 4.02
N GLN A 137 -5.78 -7.20 4.80
CA GLN A 137 -5.56 -7.08 6.24
C GLN A 137 -4.32 -6.23 6.56
N GLU A 138 -3.23 -6.40 5.81
CA GLU A 138 -2.02 -5.57 5.96
C GLU A 138 -2.29 -4.10 5.61
N VAL A 139 -3.09 -3.85 4.57
CA VAL A 139 -3.51 -2.50 4.17
C VAL A 139 -4.34 -1.86 5.28
N GLU A 140 -5.34 -2.57 5.83
CA GLU A 140 -6.15 -2.07 6.94
C GLU A 140 -5.33 -1.81 8.22
N ALA A 141 -4.38 -2.70 8.52
CA ALA A 141 -3.45 -2.50 9.65
C ALA A 141 -2.54 -1.29 9.44
N THR A 142 -2.11 -1.07 8.19
CA THR A 142 -1.30 0.08 7.79
C THR A 142 -2.10 1.38 7.95
N LEU A 143 -3.34 1.41 7.47
CA LEU A 143 -4.24 2.57 7.62
C LEU A 143 -4.45 2.93 9.10
N ARG A 144 -4.74 1.94 9.95
CA ARG A 144 -4.87 2.14 11.41
C ARG A 144 -3.58 2.68 12.03
N SER A 145 -2.43 2.17 11.61
CA SER A 145 -1.12 2.61 12.09
C SER A 145 -0.85 4.07 11.72
N VAL A 146 -1.13 4.47 10.48
CA VAL A 146 -0.98 5.87 10.02
C VAL A 146 -1.90 6.80 10.80
N GLN A 147 -3.18 6.44 10.96
CA GLN A 147 -4.14 7.25 11.73
C GLN A 147 -3.73 7.41 13.19
N SER A 148 -3.19 6.36 13.82
CA SER A 148 -2.71 6.43 15.22
C SER A 148 -1.54 7.39 15.41
N ARG A 149 -0.66 7.52 14.40
CA ARG A 149 0.49 8.43 14.41
C ARG A 149 0.10 9.89 14.13
N GLN A 150 -0.96 10.09 13.35
CA GLN A 150 -1.47 11.42 12.99
C GLN A 150 -2.39 12.02 14.06
N LYS A 151 -3.02 11.20 14.92
CA LYS A 151 -3.71 11.73 16.10
C LYS A 151 -2.70 12.51 16.93
N PRO A 152 -2.93 13.80 17.22
CA PRO A 152 -2.07 14.51 18.15
C PRO A 152 -2.05 13.68 19.44
N LYS A 153 -0.86 13.36 19.96
CA LYS A 153 -0.74 12.88 21.35
C LYS A 153 -1.59 13.85 22.14
N LYS A 154 -2.69 13.38 22.76
CA LYS A 154 -3.59 14.25 23.55
C LYS A 154 -2.68 15.18 24.31
N ALA A 155 -2.66 16.47 23.95
CA ALA A 155 -1.97 17.45 24.75
C ALA A 155 -2.57 17.23 26.13
N ASN A 156 -1.75 16.82 27.09
CA ASN A 156 -2.22 16.63 28.44
C ASN A 156 -2.52 18.04 28.93
N THR A 157 -3.73 18.52 28.64
CA THR A 157 -4.13 19.94 28.74
C THR A 157 -4.19 20.44 30.17
N ASN A 158 -3.78 19.61 31.14
CA ASN A 158 -3.77 19.99 32.54
C ASN A 158 -2.41 20.48 33.06
N ASN A 159 -1.25 20.21 32.44
CA ASN A 159 -0.05 20.12 33.28
C ASN A 159 1.30 20.64 32.73
N LEU A 160 1.43 21.84 32.14
CA LEU A 160 2.80 22.42 31.97
C LEU A 160 2.96 23.91 32.28
N LEU A 161 1.96 24.77 32.05
CA LEU A 161 2.09 26.21 32.36
C LEU A 161 1.33 26.62 33.63
N PHE A 162 0.11 26.11 33.84
CA PHE A 162 -0.71 26.46 35.00
C PHE A 162 -0.17 25.96 36.36
N ASN A 163 0.70 24.94 36.38
CA ASN A 163 1.32 24.44 37.62
C ASN A 163 2.65 25.13 37.96
N ARG A 164 3.21 25.96 37.07
CA ARG A 164 4.43 26.75 37.35
C ARG A 164 4.15 28.17 37.81
N ILE A 165 2.88 28.56 37.84
CA ILE A 165 2.45 29.89 38.27
C ILE A 165 2.09 29.80 39.76
N ASP A 166 2.81 30.55 40.59
CA ASP A 166 2.55 30.67 42.02
C ASP A 166 1.11 31.11 42.30
N SER A 167 0.53 30.66 43.42
CA SER A 167 -0.89 30.92 43.75
C SER A 167 -1.22 32.42 43.74
N LYS A 168 -0.27 33.28 44.17
CA LYS A 168 -0.43 34.74 44.15
C LYS A 168 -0.63 35.32 42.76
N THR A 169 -0.01 34.72 41.74
CA THR A 169 -0.14 35.21 40.35
C THR A 169 -1.46 34.74 39.74
N LYS A 170 -1.97 33.57 40.13
CA LYS A 170 -3.33 33.11 39.76
C LYS A 170 -4.40 34.01 40.34
N ASP A 171 -4.28 34.40 41.61
CA ASP A 171 -5.26 35.27 42.26
C ASP A 171 -5.28 36.69 41.67
N LYS A 172 -4.11 37.23 41.30
CA LYS A 172 -4.03 38.53 40.60
C LYS A 172 -4.73 38.48 39.24
N LEU A 173 -4.50 37.42 38.46
CA LEU A 173 -5.16 37.24 37.16
C LEU A 173 -6.68 37.05 37.30
N ALA A 174 -7.13 36.33 38.33
CA ALA A 174 -8.55 36.16 38.62
C ALA A 174 -9.23 37.48 39.01
N LYS A 175 -8.55 38.32 39.80
CA LYS A 175 -9.04 39.66 40.16
C LYS A 175 -9.13 40.57 38.94
N TRP A 176 -8.15 40.56 38.05
CA TRP A 176 -8.17 41.36 36.82
C TRP A 176 -9.25 40.91 35.84
N ARG A 177 -9.55 39.61 35.79
CA ARG A 177 -10.65 39.08 34.99
C ARG A 177 -12.03 39.53 35.50
N ASN A 178 -12.19 39.63 36.81
CA ASN A 178 -13.46 40.04 37.41
C ASN A 178 -13.67 41.56 37.44
N SER A 179 -12.63 42.37 37.20
CA SER A 179 -12.72 43.83 37.08
C SER A 179 -12.92 44.33 35.65
N LEU A 180 -13.02 43.41 34.67
CA LEU A 180 -13.28 43.70 33.26
C LEU A 180 -14.71 43.30 32.82
N ASN A 181 -15.55 42.91 33.79
CA ASN A 181 -17.01 42.88 33.69
C ASN A 181 -17.59 43.96 34.59
#